data_AF-A0A6A4V6H4-F1
#
_entry.id   AF-A0A6A4V6H4-F1
#
_cell.length_a   1.000
_cell.length_b   1.000
_cell.length_c   1.000
_cell.angle_alpha   90.00
_cell.angle_beta   90.00
_cell.angle_gamma   90.00
#
_symmetry.space_group_name_H-M   'P 1'
#
loop_
_entity.id
_entity.type
_entity.pdbx_description
1 polymer ?
#
loop_
_entity_poly.entity_id
_entity_poly.type
_entity_poly.pdbx_seq_one_letter_code
_entity_poly.pdbx_strand_id
1 'polypeptide(L)'
;MTAFETHTVRFFIPEAKAIHCAALNAEANKLAVSRSDNAVELWDVGCVLARRGAPVCQARLPPAGGASVEALAWAAGRLFSTGLHGHVLEHGGHGLEATASTSVSGTAAWCLAADPAGCRLAAGTEDGQVIVHAVTDEGLVFERRMAKQERRILCVAWSPDGTHLAAGSVNAVCLHQARTGAQVSRITVGRQVGRKETLVWSVALLADLTIVTGDSRGRVSFWNGPLGALHTSLGSHRADVLTVTSSADGERVFAAGVDPTVARFERIPSARATAGWVRSLRIQLHVRDVRVMISTGDCLISAGENGVTPWVWTADLVFDFQGNNKDTVRTSPLPQLGTVLPAPRLPGLVTVGDSELRLWRLPAAGSDEQPDELSAEDLGWADGREDPDEDDEEDEEQQSVALDLLTLSADGQRAALADRRRRYRHLLYLGSLAERRLLAVEAPAARVEQMLPPALRRKRYGVA
;
A
#
# COMPACT_ATOMS: atom_id res chain seq x y z
N MET A 1 45.75 -5.59 -1.74
CA MET A 1 44.28 -5.49 -1.89
C MET A 1 43.69 -6.86 -1.59
N THR A 2 43.12 -7.05 -0.40
CA THR A 2 42.51 -8.33 -0.01
C THR A 2 41.11 -8.43 -0.61
N ALA A 3 40.86 -9.45 -1.40
CA ALA A 3 39.57 -9.68 -2.07
C ALA A 3 38.53 -10.20 -1.06
N PHE A 4 37.31 -9.68 -1.12
CA PHE A 4 36.17 -10.24 -0.40
C PHE A 4 35.67 -11.48 -1.12
N GLU A 5 35.43 -12.56 -0.37
CA GLU A 5 34.69 -13.73 -0.88
C GLU A 5 33.21 -13.36 -0.95
N THR A 6 32.60 -13.49 -2.13
CA THR A 6 31.19 -13.18 -2.37
C THR A 6 30.40 -14.43 -2.71
N HIS A 7 29.43 -14.79 -1.88
CA HIS A 7 28.43 -15.81 -2.22
C HIS A 7 27.27 -15.12 -2.94
N THR A 8 26.96 -15.53 -4.18
CA THR A 8 25.79 -15.04 -4.93
C THR A 8 24.78 -16.15 -5.03
N VAL A 9 23.63 -15.95 -4.41
CA VAL A 9 22.71 -17.03 -4.13
C VAL A 9 21.31 -16.70 -4.65
N ARG A 10 20.67 -17.66 -5.32
CA ARG A 10 19.44 -17.46 -6.11
C ARG A 10 18.34 -18.52 -5.88
N PHE A 11 18.27 -19.12 -4.69
CA PHE A 11 17.29 -20.16 -4.37
C PHE A 11 16.00 -19.60 -3.74
N PHE A 12 16.12 -18.56 -2.91
CA PHE A 12 14.99 -18.00 -2.18
C PHE A 12 14.34 -16.85 -2.94
N ILE A 13 13.03 -16.95 -3.14
CA ILE A 13 12.22 -15.91 -3.76
C ILE A 13 11.03 -15.65 -2.83
N PRO A 14 11.01 -14.51 -2.14
CA PRO A 14 9.86 -14.18 -1.31
C PRO A 14 8.61 -13.99 -2.16
N GLU A 15 7.48 -14.41 -1.62
CA GLU A 15 6.19 -14.23 -2.27
C GLU A 15 5.85 -12.73 -2.32
N ALA A 16 5.51 -12.23 -3.51
CA ALA A 16 5.11 -10.84 -3.67
C ALA A 16 3.69 -10.65 -3.13
N LYS A 17 3.55 -9.87 -2.06
CA LYS A 17 2.23 -9.54 -1.48
C LYS A 17 1.63 -8.30 -2.14
N ALA A 18 0.41 -8.45 -2.64
CA ALA A 18 -0.38 -7.40 -3.29
C ALA A 18 -0.57 -6.20 -2.35
N ILE A 19 -0.61 -4.99 -2.90
CA ILE A 19 -0.97 -3.79 -2.13
C ILE A 19 -2.49 -3.69 -2.09
N HIS A 20 -3.06 -3.63 -0.89
CA HIS A 20 -4.50 -3.54 -0.70
C HIS A 20 -4.98 -2.08 -0.66
N CYS A 21 -4.46 -1.30 0.29
CA CYS A 21 -4.71 0.14 0.41
C CYS A 21 -3.43 0.89 0.82
N ALA A 22 -3.43 2.22 0.68
CA ALA A 22 -2.30 3.04 1.12
C ALA A 22 -2.76 4.45 1.51
N ALA A 23 -1.96 5.11 2.33
CA ALA A 23 -2.18 6.49 2.75
C ALA A 23 -0.85 7.24 2.83
N LEU A 24 -0.85 8.48 2.32
CA LEU A 24 0.33 9.35 2.31
C LEU A 24 0.19 10.45 3.37
N ASN A 25 1.22 10.59 4.19
CA ASN A 25 1.51 11.80 4.94
C ASN A 25 2.50 12.63 4.14
N ALA A 26 2.00 13.65 3.44
CA ALA A 26 2.82 14.49 2.57
C ALA A 26 3.80 15.36 3.36
N GLU A 27 3.44 15.80 4.57
CA GLU A 27 4.31 16.63 5.42
C GLU A 27 5.53 15.84 5.91
N ALA A 28 5.30 14.60 6.35
CA ALA A 28 6.36 13.72 6.82
C ALA A 28 7.08 12.95 5.70
N ASN A 29 6.63 13.09 4.44
CA ASN A 29 7.05 12.25 3.31
C ASN A 29 6.95 10.74 3.61
N LYS A 30 5.94 10.33 4.38
CA LYS A 30 5.73 8.93 4.77
C LYS A 30 4.53 8.34 4.04
N LEU A 31 4.71 7.18 3.45
CA LEU A 31 3.66 6.41 2.80
C LEU A 31 3.42 5.12 3.59
N ALA A 32 2.22 4.95 4.12
CA ALA A 32 1.77 3.70 4.72
C ALA A 32 1.11 2.84 3.64
N VAL A 33 1.50 1.58 3.54
CA VAL A 33 1.01 0.65 2.52
C VAL A 33 0.56 -0.63 3.21
N SER A 34 -0.71 -1.01 3.06
CA SER A 34 -1.16 -2.33 3.50
C SER A 34 -0.96 -3.38 2.42
N ARG A 35 -0.61 -4.57 2.85
CA ARG A 35 -0.39 -5.74 2.00
C ARG A 35 -1.53 -6.73 2.13
N SER A 36 -1.62 -7.70 1.22
CA SER A 36 -2.67 -8.73 1.20
C SER A 36 -2.65 -9.69 2.39
N ASP A 37 -1.56 -9.70 3.15
CA ASP A 37 -1.40 -10.41 4.43
C ASP A 37 -1.81 -9.53 5.64
N ASN A 38 -2.40 -8.36 5.39
CA ASN A 38 -2.79 -7.34 6.37
C ASN A 38 -1.61 -6.67 7.10
N ALA A 39 -0.36 -6.93 6.71
CA ALA A 39 0.79 -6.19 7.21
C ALA A 39 0.77 -4.75 6.68
N VAL A 40 1.26 -3.81 7.50
CA VAL A 40 1.36 -2.40 7.13
C VAL A 40 2.83 -2.01 7.04
N GLU A 41 3.29 -1.61 5.86
CA GLU A 41 4.64 -1.13 5.63
C GLU A 41 4.68 0.40 5.66
N LEU A 42 5.71 0.95 6.30
CA LEU A 42 6.00 2.37 6.34
C LEU A 42 7.17 2.69 5.42
N TRP A 43 6.92 3.53 4.42
CA TRP A 43 7.88 3.90 3.40
C TRP A 43 8.22 5.39 3.52
N ASP A 44 9.51 5.72 3.46
CA ASP A 44 9.98 7.07 3.17
C ASP A 44 9.96 7.30 1.66
N VAL A 45 9.15 8.25 1.23
CA VAL A 45 9.02 8.64 -0.18
C VAL A 45 9.64 10.00 -0.47
N GLY A 46 10.32 10.64 0.50
CA GLY A 46 10.88 11.98 0.36
C GLY A 46 11.93 12.06 -0.74
N CYS A 47 12.76 11.02 -0.88
CA CYS A 47 13.72 10.92 -1.99
C CYS A 47 13.04 10.91 -3.36
N VAL A 48 11.84 10.35 -3.46
CA VAL A 48 11.11 10.22 -4.71
C VAL A 48 10.35 11.48 -5.04
N LEU A 49 9.67 12.06 -4.04
CA LEU A 49 8.99 13.34 -4.17
C LEU A 49 9.98 14.46 -4.55
N ALA A 50 11.22 14.38 -4.04
CA ALA A 50 12.30 15.28 -4.44
C ALA A 50 12.97 14.94 -5.78
N ARG A 51 12.56 13.86 -6.46
CA ARG A 51 13.19 13.30 -7.69
C ARG A 51 14.70 12.99 -7.53
N ARG A 52 15.12 12.59 -6.33
CA ARG A 52 16.53 12.32 -5.96
C ARG A 52 16.88 10.83 -5.83
N GLY A 53 15.89 9.94 -5.77
CA GLY A 53 16.16 8.52 -5.61
C GLY A 53 14.90 7.64 -5.51
N ALA A 54 15.11 6.41 -5.04
CA ALA A 54 14.05 5.43 -4.79
C ALA A 54 13.50 5.58 -3.36
N PRO A 55 12.23 5.19 -3.11
CA PRO A 55 11.67 5.13 -1.77
C PRO A 55 12.30 3.99 -0.95
N VAL A 56 12.30 4.17 0.36
CA VAL A 56 12.93 3.25 1.32
C VAL A 56 11.88 2.77 2.30
N CYS A 57 11.73 1.46 2.45
CA CYS A 57 10.89 0.89 3.50
C CYS A 57 11.62 1.01 4.84
N GLN A 58 11.00 1.72 5.79
CA GLN A 58 11.54 1.99 7.12
C GLN A 58 11.09 0.96 8.15
N ALA A 59 9.86 0.46 8.02
CA ALA A 59 9.28 -0.48 8.97
C ALA A 59 8.20 -1.35 8.31
N ARG A 60 7.99 -2.55 8.86
CA ARG A 60 6.84 -3.42 8.54
C ARG A 60 6.17 -3.80 9.86
N LEU A 61 4.93 -3.34 10.03
CA LEU A 61 4.06 -3.65 11.15
C LEU A 61 3.32 -4.96 10.82
N PRO A 62 3.42 -6.00 11.66
CA PRO A 62 2.63 -7.21 11.49
C PRO A 62 1.13 -6.90 11.68
N PRO A 63 0.24 -7.73 11.14
CA PRO A 63 -1.20 -7.55 11.33
C PRO A 63 -1.55 -7.66 12.82
N ALA A 64 -2.19 -6.63 13.38
CA ALA A 64 -2.62 -6.62 14.77
C ALA A 64 -3.69 -7.70 15.01
N GLY A 65 -3.29 -8.85 15.59
CA GLY A 65 -4.20 -9.95 15.91
C GLY A 65 -4.93 -10.57 14.70
N GLY A 66 -4.34 -10.52 13.50
CA GLY A 66 -4.97 -11.01 12.27
C GLY A 66 -6.12 -10.14 11.74
N ALA A 67 -6.28 -8.92 12.26
CA ALA A 67 -7.28 -7.97 11.80
C ALA A 67 -7.09 -7.59 10.33
N SER A 68 -8.19 -7.58 9.55
CA SER A 68 -8.17 -7.12 8.16
C SER A 68 -7.90 -5.62 8.09
N VAL A 69 -7.11 -5.18 7.09
CA VAL A 69 -6.83 -3.76 6.84
C VAL A 69 -7.48 -3.33 5.52
N GLU A 70 -8.70 -2.80 5.61
CA GLU A 70 -9.47 -2.36 4.46
C GLU A 70 -9.09 -0.94 4.03
N ALA A 71 -8.84 -0.05 4.98
CA ALA A 71 -8.45 1.33 4.70
C ALA A 71 -7.41 1.87 5.70
N LEU A 72 -6.59 2.80 5.21
CA LEU A 72 -5.57 3.52 5.95
C LEU A 72 -5.79 5.03 5.82
N ALA A 73 -5.46 5.79 6.85
CA ALA A 73 -5.49 7.24 6.82
C ALA A 73 -4.45 7.84 7.78
N TRP A 74 -3.84 8.95 7.38
CA TRP A 74 -3.00 9.76 8.26
C TRP A 74 -3.80 10.95 8.77
N ALA A 75 -3.80 11.18 10.09
CA ALA A 75 -4.41 12.34 10.71
C ALA A 75 -3.54 12.84 11.86
N ALA A 76 -3.31 14.14 11.96
CA ALA A 76 -2.43 14.77 12.96
C ALA A 76 -1.06 14.06 13.10
N GLY A 77 -0.45 13.64 11.99
CA GLY A 77 0.84 12.93 11.97
C GLY A 77 0.80 11.47 12.44
N ARG A 78 -0.37 10.94 12.80
CA ARG A 78 -0.59 9.56 13.29
C ARG A 78 -1.26 8.70 12.23
N LEU A 79 -0.97 7.41 12.25
CA LEU A 79 -1.50 6.46 11.28
C LEU A 79 -2.68 5.70 11.88
N PHE A 80 -3.78 5.66 11.15
CA PHE A 80 -4.98 4.93 11.51
C PHE A 80 -5.30 3.89 10.44
N SER A 81 -5.83 2.74 10.86
CA SER A 81 -6.40 1.73 9.98
C SER A 81 -7.80 1.35 10.41
N THR A 82 -8.57 0.80 9.49
CA THR A 82 -9.85 0.16 9.80
C THR A 82 -10.05 -1.06 8.92
N GLY A 83 -10.98 -1.92 9.32
CA GLY A 83 -11.36 -3.05 8.50
C GLY A 83 -12.56 -3.82 9.02
N LEU A 84 -12.61 -5.10 8.67
CA LEU A 84 -13.77 -5.96 8.90
C LEU A 84 -14.11 -6.20 10.38
N HIS A 85 -13.16 -5.92 11.28
CA HIS A 85 -13.36 -5.97 12.72
C HIS A 85 -14.20 -4.80 13.27
N GLY A 86 -14.45 -3.75 12.48
CA GLY A 86 -15.36 -2.65 12.86
C GLY A 86 -14.81 -1.65 13.88
N HIS A 87 -13.49 -1.63 14.05
CA HIS A 87 -12.77 -0.65 14.87
C HIS A 87 -11.86 0.21 13.99
N VAL A 88 -11.51 1.39 14.48
CA VAL A 88 -10.34 2.13 14.00
C VAL A 88 -9.18 1.84 14.95
N LEU A 89 -8.08 1.37 14.39
CA LEU A 89 -6.84 1.11 15.11
C LEU A 89 -5.85 2.24 14.86
N GLU A 90 -5.23 2.73 15.92
CA GLU A 90 -4.11 3.67 15.86
C GLU A 90 -2.80 2.88 15.89
N HIS A 91 -1.89 3.18 14.97
CA HIS A 91 -0.58 2.54 14.87
C HIS A 91 0.49 3.46 15.47
N GLY A 92 1.26 2.93 16.42
CA GLY A 92 2.32 3.68 17.10
C GLY A 92 3.52 3.99 16.20
N GLY A 93 4.17 5.13 16.45
CA GLY A 93 5.37 5.56 15.69
C GLY A 93 6.67 4.80 16.02
N HIS A 94 6.69 3.99 17.08
CA HIS A 94 7.90 3.35 17.61
C HIS A 94 7.75 1.87 18.01
N GLY A 95 6.55 1.28 17.91
CA GLY A 95 6.29 -0.11 18.28
C GLY A 95 5.50 -0.84 17.20
N LEU A 96 5.78 -2.13 17.03
CA LEU A 96 5.18 -3.01 16.00
C LEU A 96 3.70 -3.38 16.27
N GLU A 97 2.99 -2.62 17.11
CA GLU A 97 1.64 -2.97 17.57
C GLU A 97 0.69 -1.76 17.56
N ALA A 98 -0.61 -2.03 17.42
CA ALA A 98 -1.66 -1.03 17.50
C ALA A 98 -1.76 -0.48 18.94
N THR A 99 -1.65 0.84 19.10
CA THR A 99 -1.58 1.52 20.40
C THR A 99 -2.95 1.84 20.98
N ALA A 100 -3.97 1.99 20.15
CA ALA A 100 -5.34 2.25 20.59
C ALA A 100 -6.36 1.68 19.61
N SER A 101 -7.55 1.36 20.12
CA SER A 101 -8.69 0.87 19.33
C SER A 101 -9.94 1.65 19.70
N THR A 102 -10.67 2.14 18.71
CA THR A 102 -11.93 2.86 18.89
C THR A 102 -13.03 2.19 18.08
N SER A 103 -14.16 1.86 18.71
CA SER A 103 -15.30 1.25 18.01
C SER A 103 -16.05 2.30 17.18
N VAL A 104 -16.37 1.95 15.94
CA VAL A 104 -17.10 2.82 15.00
C VAL A 104 -18.61 2.58 15.15
N SER A 105 -19.04 1.35 14.89
CA SER A 105 -20.45 0.94 14.89
C SER A 105 -20.68 -0.53 15.26
N GLY A 106 -19.60 -1.28 15.56
CA GLY A 106 -19.66 -2.74 15.77
C GLY A 106 -19.87 -3.56 14.50
N THR A 107 -19.86 -2.94 13.32
CA THR A 107 -19.94 -3.58 12.00
C THR A 107 -18.67 -3.28 11.20
N ALA A 108 -18.39 -4.07 10.15
CA ALA A 108 -17.24 -3.87 9.29
C ALA A 108 -17.15 -2.42 8.77
N ALA A 109 -15.96 -1.85 8.80
CA ALA A 109 -15.66 -0.53 8.26
C ALA A 109 -14.78 -0.70 7.01
N TRP A 110 -15.24 -0.14 5.90
CA TRP A 110 -14.68 -0.39 4.56
C TRP A 110 -13.79 0.74 4.06
N CYS A 111 -14.00 1.96 4.57
CA CYS A 111 -13.26 3.13 4.12
C CYS A 111 -12.97 4.07 5.28
N LEU A 112 -11.87 4.80 5.15
CA LEU A 112 -11.35 5.73 6.15
C LEU A 112 -10.75 6.93 5.43
N ALA A 113 -11.08 8.15 5.86
CA ALA A 113 -10.48 9.37 5.32
C ALA A 113 -10.33 10.43 6.40
N ALA A 114 -9.13 10.99 6.52
CA ALA A 114 -8.89 12.17 7.33
C ALA A 114 -9.33 13.43 6.59
N ASP A 115 -9.80 14.43 7.33
CA ASP A 115 -10.05 15.74 6.76
C ASP A 115 -8.72 16.47 6.45
N PRO A 116 -8.73 17.51 5.60
CA PRO A 116 -7.50 18.18 5.17
C PRO A 116 -6.68 18.80 6.32
N ALA A 117 -7.35 19.16 7.42
CA ALA A 117 -6.70 19.67 8.63
C ALA A 117 -6.11 18.55 9.51
N GLY A 118 -6.41 17.28 9.21
CA GLY A 118 -5.98 16.14 10.00
C GLY A 118 -6.60 16.07 11.40
N CYS A 119 -7.67 16.82 11.67
CA CYS A 119 -8.31 16.90 12.98
C CYS A 119 -9.59 16.06 13.07
N ARG A 120 -10.09 15.54 11.94
CA ARG A 120 -11.26 14.65 11.89
C ARG A 120 -11.00 13.45 11.01
N LEU A 121 -11.58 12.33 11.39
CA LEU A 121 -11.48 11.05 10.71
C LEU A 121 -12.88 10.50 10.42
N ALA A 122 -13.20 10.29 9.16
CA ALA A 122 -14.47 9.70 8.72
C ALA A 122 -14.28 8.22 8.39
N ALA A 123 -15.09 7.36 9.01
CA ALA A 123 -15.15 5.93 8.75
C ALA A 123 -16.52 5.55 8.16
N GLY A 124 -16.53 4.83 7.05
CA GLY A 124 -17.75 4.33 6.40
C GLY A 124 -17.98 2.83 6.69
N THR A 125 -19.21 2.47 7.03
CA THR A 125 -19.54 1.16 7.59
C THR A 125 -20.42 0.30 6.67
N GLU A 126 -20.47 -1.01 6.94
CA GLU A 126 -21.32 -1.98 6.25
C GLU A 126 -22.82 -1.64 6.36
N ASP A 127 -23.25 -1.05 7.47
CA ASP A 127 -24.66 -0.71 7.72
C ASP A 127 -25.08 0.66 7.18
N GLY A 128 -24.23 1.30 6.36
CA GLY A 128 -24.54 2.55 5.66
C GLY A 128 -24.38 3.80 6.51
N GLN A 129 -23.62 3.71 7.62
CA GLN A 129 -23.29 4.87 8.44
C GLN A 129 -21.94 5.45 8.03
N VAL A 130 -21.82 6.77 8.17
CA VAL A 130 -20.52 7.44 8.18
C VAL A 130 -20.35 8.07 9.55
N ILE A 131 -19.35 7.60 10.28
CA ILE A 131 -19.03 8.04 11.63
C ILE A 131 -17.80 8.92 11.55
N VAL A 132 -17.88 10.11 12.15
CA VAL A 132 -16.75 11.04 12.25
C VAL A 132 -16.28 11.08 13.69
N HIS A 133 -14.98 10.92 13.84
CA HIS A 133 -14.26 11.08 15.09
C HIS A 133 -13.36 12.32 15.00
N ALA A 134 -13.32 13.10 16.09
CA ALA A 134 -12.30 14.11 16.29
C ALA A 134 -10.99 13.43 16.71
N VAL A 135 -9.89 13.92 16.16
CA VAL A 135 -8.53 13.44 16.40
C VAL A 135 -7.91 14.35 17.47
N THR A 136 -7.82 13.86 18.70
CA THR A 136 -7.29 14.59 19.86
C THR A 136 -5.98 13.97 20.34
N ASP A 137 -5.22 14.67 21.17
CA ASP A 137 -3.95 14.15 21.72
C ASP A 137 -4.14 12.83 22.49
N GLU A 138 -5.33 12.62 23.08
CA GLU A 138 -5.68 11.42 23.85
C GLU A 138 -6.21 10.26 22.97
N GLY A 139 -6.42 10.48 21.67
CA GLY A 139 -6.91 9.46 20.73
C GLY A 139 -8.09 9.94 19.87
N LEU A 140 -9.01 9.03 19.56
CA LEU A 140 -10.20 9.33 18.75
C LEU A 140 -11.43 9.52 19.64
N VAL A 141 -12.08 10.68 19.52
CA VAL A 141 -13.32 11.00 20.22
C VAL A 141 -14.46 11.00 19.22
N PHE A 142 -15.55 10.26 19.50
CA PHE A 142 -16.75 10.31 18.67
C PHE A 142 -17.26 11.75 18.57
N GLU A 143 -17.39 12.27 17.34
CA GLU A 143 -17.93 13.59 17.09
C GLU A 143 -19.38 13.50 16.60
N ARG A 144 -19.63 12.70 15.56
CA ARG A 144 -20.92 12.73 14.86
C ARG A 144 -21.17 11.49 13.99
N ARG A 145 -22.47 11.24 13.73
CA ARG A 145 -22.93 10.40 12.61
C ARG A 145 -23.51 11.28 11.50
N MET A 146 -23.12 11.01 10.27
CA MET A 146 -23.76 11.61 9.09
C MET A 146 -25.14 10.99 8.87
N ALA A 147 -26.00 11.68 8.12
CA ALA A 147 -27.29 11.11 7.70
C ALA A 147 -27.09 9.73 7.05
N LYS A 148 -27.79 8.72 7.56
CA LYS A 148 -27.62 7.31 7.19
C LYS A 148 -27.99 7.06 5.72
N GLN A 149 -27.18 6.27 5.03
CA GLN A 149 -27.50 5.69 3.73
C GLN A 149 -28.04 4.26 3.90
N GLU A 150 -28.81 3.78 2.92
CA GLU A 150 -29.48 2.46 3.00
C GLU A 150 -28.56 1.26 2.75
N ARG A 151 -27.37 1.50 2.21
CA ARG A 151 -26.43 0.48 1.76
C ARG A 151 -25.04 0.79 2.29
N ARG A 152 -24.19 -0.24 2.37
CA ARG A 152 -22.79 -0.13 2.82
C ARG A 152 -22.05 1.02 2.15
N ILE A 153 -21.26 1.72 2.95
CA ILE A 153 -20.41 2.80 2.49
C ILE A 153 -19.09 2.20 2.02
N LEU A 154 -18.75 2.40 0.76
CA LEU A 154 -17.56 1.83 0.14
C LEU A 154 -16.41 2.84 0.05
N CYS A 155 -16.72 4.13 0.00
CA CYS A 155 -15.73 5.18 -0.08
C CYS A 155 -16.25 6.49 0.53
N VAL A 156 -15.33 7.29 1.06
CA VAL A 156 -15.59 8.63 1.58
C VAL A 156 -14.50 9.59 1.11
N ALA A 157 -14.85 10.84 0.87
CA ALA A 157 -13.89 11.90 0.55
C ALA A 157 -14.32 13.25 1.13
N TRP A 158 -13.39 13.94 1.77
CA TRP A 158 -13.59 15.29 2.26
C TRP A 158 -13.41 16.31 1.14
N SER A 159 -14.10 17.44 1.23
CA SER A 159 -13.77 18.61 0.42
C SER A 159 -12.43 19.19 0.88
N PRO A 160 -11.69 19.90 -0.01
CA PRO A 160 -10.39 20.48 0.34
C PRO A 160 -10.42 21.49 1.49
N ASP A 161 -11.58 22.10 1.76
CA ASP A 161 -11.80 23.00 2.89
C ASP A 161 -12.34 22.29 4.16
N GLY A 162 -12.57 20.98 4.10
CA GLY A 162 -13.11 20.16 5.18
C GLY A 162 -14.56 20.47 5.57
N THR A 163 -15.30 21.27 4.80
CA THR A 163 -16.67 21.68 5.14
C THR A 163 -17.73 20.67 4.68
N HIS A 164 -17.38 19.82 3.72
CA HIS A 164 -18.23 18.80 3.13
C HIS A 164 -17.58 17.43 3.08
N LEU A 165 -18.43 16.41 3.05
CA LEU A 165 -18.03 15.01 2.96
C LEU A 165 -18.92 14.31 1.93
N ALA A 166 -18.30 13.69 0.93
CA ALA A 166 -18.98 12.80 -0.01
C ALA A 166 -18.87 11.35 0.47
N ALA A 167 -19.96 10.59 0.38
CA ALA A 167 -20.03 9.18 0.78
C ALA A 167 -20.67 8.34 -0.33
N GLY A 168 -19.86 7.44 -0.91
CA GLY A 168 -20.27 6.51 -1.96
C GLY A 168 -20.74 5.19 -1.38
N SER A 169 -21.90 4.73 -1.84
CA SER A 169 -22.51 3.45 -1.45
C SER A 169 -22.99 2.68 -2.68
N VAL A 170 -23.68 1.57 -2.46
CA VAL A 170 -24.34 0.82 -3.54
C VAL A 170 -25.47 1.66 -4.14
N ASN A 171 -25.37 1.94 -5.45
CA ASN A 171 -26.29 2.72 -6.27
C ASN A 171 -26.40 4.22 -5.95
N ALA A 172 -25.69 4.74 -4.95
CA ALA A 172 -25.81 6.14 -4.57
C ALA A 172 -24.50 6.77 -4.11
N VAL A 173 -24.43 8.10 -4.25
CA VAL A 173 -23.45 8.94 -3.55
C VAL A 173 -24.21 10.07 -2.85
N CYS A 174 -23.87 10.34 -1.60
CA CYS A 174 -24.46 11.43 -0.83
C CYS A 174 -23.40 12.50 -0.53
N LEU A 175 -23.82 13.76 -0.58
CA LEU A 175 -23.02 14.88 -0.09
C LEU A 175 -23.57 15.30 1.26
N HIS A 176 -22.69 15.44 2.24
CA HIS A 176 -23.02 15.86 3.60
C HIS A 176 -22.31 17.18 3.93
N GLN A 177 -22.95 17.99 4.77
CA GLN A 177 -22.29 19.11 5.43
C GLN A 177 -21.58 18.58 6.68
N ALA A 178 -20.26 18.72 6.76
CA ALA A 178 -19.46 18.09 7.79
C ALA A 178 -19.84 18.54 9.22
N ARG A 179 -20.11 19.84 9.39
CA ARG A 179 -20.41 20.42 10.72
C ARG A 179 -21.72 19.90 11.31
N THR A 180 -22.76 19.77 10.50
CA THR A 180 -24.12 19.41 10.95
C THR A 180 -24.43 17.93 10.73
N GLY A 181 -23.71 17.27 9.83
CA GLY A 181 -24.02 15.93 9.32
C GLY A 181 -25.25 15.84 8.44
N ALA A 182 -25.87 16.98 8.12
CA ALA A 182 -27.04 17.03 7.26
C ALA A 182 -26.67 16.60 5.83
N GLN A 183 -27.55 15.81 5.22
CA GLN A 183 -27.44 15.47 3.80
C GLN A 183 -27.79 16.71 2.96
N VAL A 184 -26.85 17.18 2.16
CA VAL A 184 -27.03 18.25 1.18
C VAL A 184 -27.72 17.70 -0.07
N SER A 185 -27.27 16.55 -0.56
CA SER A 185 -27.85 15.90 -1.75
C SER A 185 -27.65 14.39 -1.72
N ARG A 186 -28.49 13.67 -2.46
CA ARG A 186 -28.37 12.23 -2.75
C ARG A 186 -28.48 12.01 -4.25
N ILE A 187 -27.45 11.42 -4.84
CA ILE A 187 -27.32 11.17 -6.27
C ILE A 187 -27.43 9.67 -6.49
N THR A 188 -28.30 9.26 -7.42
CA THR A 188 -28.36 7.86 -7.86
C THR A 188 -27.37 7.63 -9.00
N VAL A 189 -26.41 6.72 -8.80
CA VAL A 189 -25.40 6.38 -9.81
C VAL A 189 -25.85 5.21 -10.68
N GLY A 190 -25.43 5.23 -11.95
CA GLY A 190 -25.82 4.25 -12.95
C GLY A 190 -27.29 4.39 -13.35
N ARG A 191 -27.57 4.57 -14.65
CA ARG A 191 -28.95 4.37 -15.12
C ARG A 191 -29.35 2.91 -14.83
N GLN A 192 -30.57 2.70 -14.35
CA GLN A 192 -31.20 1.40 -14.11
C GLN A 192 -31.47 0.66 -15.44
N VAL A 193 -30.44 0.48 -16.28
CA VAL A 193 -30.49 -0.39 -17.45
C VAL A 193 -30.14 -1.78 -16.97
N GLY A 194 -31.18 -2.57 -16.69
CA GLY A 194 -31.09 -3.86 -16.03
C GLY A 194 -31.02 -3.73 -14.50
N ARG A 195 -31.56 -4.73 -13.79
CA ARG A 195 -31.62 -4.83 -12.31
C ARG A 195 -30.26 -4.99 -11.62
N LYS A 196 -29.13 -4.69 -12.28
CA LYS A 196 -27.80 -4.91 -11.71
C LYS A 196 -27.36 -3.71 -10.90
N GLU A 197 -27.07 -3.94 -9.62
CA GLU A 197 -26.52 -2.94 -8.70
C GLU A 197 -25.20 -2.37 -9.24
N THR A 198 -24.96 -1.09 -8.95
CA THR A 198 -23.74 -0.35 -9.30
C THR A 198 -23.02 0.00 -8.00
N LEU A 199 -21.77 -0.42 -7.88
CA LEU A 199 -20.95 -0.13 -6.70
C LEU A 199 -20.13 1.13 -6.99
N VAL A 200 -20.20 2.11 -6.10
CA VAL A 200 -19.30 3.28 -6.13
C VAL A 200 -18.06 2.93 -5.32
N TRP A 201 -17.01 2.45 -6.00
CA TRP A 201 -15.79 2.02 -5.34
C TRP A 201 -14.91 3.17 -4.87
N SER A 202 -14.98 4.32 -5.55
CA SER A 202 -14.16 5.47 -5.19
C SER A 202 -14.86 6.78 -5.48
N VAL A 203 -14.58 7.76 -4.62
CA VAL A 203 -15.12 9.12 -4.70
C VAL A 203 -14.01 10.13 -4.45
N ALA A 204 -14.02 11.24 -5.18
CA ALA A 204 -13.24 12.44 -4.88
C ALA A 204 -14.17 13.67 -4.88
N LEU A 205 -13.86 14.65 -4.05
CA LEU A 205 -14.63 15.89 -3.93
C LEU A 205 -13.71 17.08 -4.26
N LEU A 206 -14.05 17.83 -5.30
CA LEU A 206 -13.28 19.00 -5.74
C LEU A 206 -13.66 20.25 -4.95
N ALA A 207 -12.85 21.31 -5.06
CA ALA A 207 -13.06 22.57 -4.35
C ALA A 207 -14.39 23.26 -4.73
N ASP A 208 -14.88 23.07 -5.96
CA ASP A 208 -16.19 23.57 -6.42
C ASP A 208 -17.37 22.64 -6.09
N LEU A 209 -17.14 21.65 -5.21
CA LEU A 209 -18.08 20.60 -4.82
C LEU A 209 -18.52 19.70 -5.98
N THR A 210 -17.74 19.64 -7.06
CA THR A 210 -17.88 18.57 -8.05
C THR A 210 -17.53 17.24 -7.39
N ILE A 211 -18.48 16.31 -7.41
CA ILE A 211 -18.26 14.92 -6.98
C ILE A 211 -17.78 14.13 -8.18
N VAL A 212 -16.68 13.40 -8.02
CA VAL A 212 -16.14 12.47 -9.00
C VAL A 212 -16.35 11.07 -8.48
N THR A 213 -17.01 10.20 -9.25
CA THR A 213 -17.26 8.80 -8.87
C THR A 213 -16.63 7.83 -9.85
N GLY A 214 -15.92 6.82 -9.35
CA GLY A 214 -15.54 5.62 -10.10
C GLY A 214 -16.43 4.44 -9.71
N ASP A 215 -17.01 3.74 -10.69
CA ASP A 215 -17.99 2.68 -10.44
C ASP A 215 -17.63 1.29 -11.00
N SER A 216 -18.39 0.27 -10.58
CA SER A 216 -18.28 -1.12 -11.05
C SER A 216 -18.70 -1.36 -12.50
N ARG A 217 -19.08 -0.31 -13.23
CA ARG A 217 -19.38 -0.38 -14.67
C ARG A 217 -18.27 0.25 -15.51
N GLY A 218 -17.12 0.53 -14.90
CA GLY A 218 -15.97 1.12 -15.59
C GLY A 218 -16.17 2.59 -15.95
N ARG A 219 -17.12 3.28 -15.31
CA ARG A 219 -17.40 4.69 -15.60
C ARG A 219 -16.77 5.60 -14.55
N VAL A 220 -16.29 6.73 -15.05
CA VAL A 220 -15.95 7.90 -14.23
C VAL A 220 -17.00 8.96 -14.51
N SER A 221 -17.72 9.38 -13.48
CA SER A 221 -18.81 10.36 -13.60
C SER A 221 -18.54 11.57 -12.72
N PHE A 222 -18.88 12.74 -13.26
CA PHE A 222 -18.70 14.05 -12.64
C PHE A 222 -20.08 14.64 -12.37
N TRP A 223 -20.33 15.03 -11.13
CA TRP A 223 -21.64 15.49 -10.67
C TRP A 223 -21.50 16.84 -10.00
N ASN A 224 -22.48 17.71 -10.23
CA ASN A 224 -22.67 18.87 -9.39
C ASN A 224 -23.13 18.39 -8.01
N GLY A 225 -22.28 18.50 -6.99
CA GLY A 225 -22.57 17.98 -5.65
C GLY A 225 -23.85 18.58 -5.06
N PRO A 226 -23.98 19.92 -4.93
CA PRO A 226 -25.16 20.54 -4.32
C PRO A 226 -26.48 20.26 -5.06
N LEU A 227 -26.47 20.31 -6.40
CA LEU A 227 -27.68 20.11 -7.20
C LEU A 227 -28.00 18.64 -7.47
N GLY A 228 -27.03 17.74 -7.28
CA GLY A 228 -27.13 16.33 -7.63
C GLY A 228 -27.20 16.04 -9.14
N ALA A 229 -26.86 17.03 -9.97
CA ALA A 229 -26.96 16.92 -11.43
C ALA A 229 -25.71 16.29 -12.05
N LEU A 230 -25.89 15.40 -13.03
CA LEU A 230 -24.77 14.82 -13.79
C LEU A 230 -24.19 15.85 -14.77
N HIS A 231 -22.90 16.16 -14.66
CA HIS A 231 -22.19 16.94 -15.67
C HIS A 231 -21.77 16.06 -16.85
N THR A 232 -21.04 14.99 -16.58
CA THR A 232 -20.49 14.11 -17.61
C THR A 232 -20.28 12.72 -17.04
N SER A 233 -20.51 11.68 -17.84
CA SER A 233 -20.20 10.29 -17.50
C SER A 233 -19.41 9.67 -18.64
N LEU A 234 -18.20 9.20 -18.34
CA LEU A 234 -17.24 8.72 -19.32
C LEU A 234 -16.97 7.23 -19.10
N GLY A 235 -17.20 6.41 -20.12
CA GLY A 235 -16.79 5.00 -20.14
C GLY A 235 -15.28 4.89 -20.34
N SER A 236 -14.54 4.89 -19.24
CA SER A 236 -13.09 5.00 -19.23
C SER A 236 -12.38 3.65 -19.14
N HIS A 237 -12.95 2.72 -18.38
CA HIS A 237 -12.42 1.38 -18.12
C HIS A 237 -13.41 0.31 -18.62
N ARG A 238 -12.91 -0.90 -18.85
CA ARG A 238 -13.69 -2.08 -19.26
C ARG A 238 -14.20 -2.88 -18.06
N ALA A 239 -13.58 -2.67 -16.91
CA ALA A 239 -13.95 -3.24 -15.61
C ALA A 239 -14.00 -2.14 -14.53
N ASP A 240 -14.26 -2.54 -13.30
CA ASP A 240 -14.46 -1.68 -12.13
C ASP A 240 -13.36 -0.63 -11.97
N VAL A 241 -13.76 0.62 -11.71
CA VAL A 241 -12.87 1.73 -11.34
C VAL A 241 -12.70 1.73 -9.83
N LEU A 242 -11.58 1.22 -9.31
CA LEU A 242 -11.36 1.01 -7.88
C LEU A 242 -10.88 2.27 -7.16
N THR A 243 -10.26 3.21 -7.87
CA THR A 243 -9.67 4.40 -7.25
C THR A 243 -9.74 5.62 -8.17
N VAL A 244 -10.10 6.76 -7.60
CA VAL A 244 -10.08 8.07 -8.24
C VAL A 244 -9.38 9.08 -7.33
N THR A 245 -8.60 9.99 -7.92
CA THR A 245 -7.94 11.07 -7.17
C THR A 245 -7.86 12.32 -8.03
N SER A 246 -7.84 13.49 -7.41
CA SER A 246 -7.73 14.79 -8.10
C SER A 246 -6.38 15.44 -7.84
N SER A 247 -5.90 16.22 -8.80
CA SER A 247 -4.80 17.15 -8.57
C SER A 247 -5.19 18.22 -7.56
N ALA A 248 -4.19 18.84 -6.92
CA ALA A 248 -4.41 19.88 -5.91
C ALA A 248 -5.12 21.13 -6.48
N ASP A 249 -4.91 21.45 -7.75
CA ASP A 249 -5.62 22.52 -8.46
C ASP A 249 -7.08 22.19 -8.80
N GLY A 250 -7.49 20.92 -8.68
CA GLY A 250 -8.83 20.44 -9.03
C GLY A 250 -9.12 20.40 -10.54
N GLU A 251 -8.13 20.67 -11.40
CA GLU A 251 -8.33 20.73 -12.86
C GLU A 251 -8.10 19.38 -13.54
N ARG A 252 -7.48 18.44 -12.82
CA ARG A 252 -7.17 17.10 -13.33
C ARG A 252 -7.66 16.03 -12.38
N VAL A 253 -8.16 14.95 -12.96
CA VAL A 253 -8.63 13.77 -12.24
C VAL A 253 -7.98 12.54 -12.84
N PHE A 254 -7.56 11.63 -12.00
CA PHE A 254 -7.00 10.34 -12.39
C PHE A 254 -7.95 9.24 -11.94
N ALA A 255 -8.14 8.22 -12.79
CA ALA A 255 -8.91 7.03 -12.45
C ALA A 255 -8.16 5.75 -12.86
N ALA A 256 -8.30 4.71 -12.04
CA ALA A 256 -7.74 3.39 -12.30
C ALA A 256 -8.55 2.33 -11.56
N GLY A 257 -8.34 1.05 -11.88
CA GLY A 257 -9.11 -0.02 -11.27
C GLY A 257 -8.66 -1.40 -11.72
N VAL A 258 -9.60 -2.33 -11.93
CA VAL A 258 -9.29 -3.71 -12.35
C VAL A 258 -8.54 -3.74 -13.69
N ASP A 259 -8.88 -2.81 -14.58
CA ASP A 259 -8.07 -2.56 -15.78
C ASP A 259 -6.69 -1.99 -15.38
N PRO A 260 -5.57 -2.50 -15.94
CA PRO A 260 -4.21 -2.05 -15.62
C PRO A 260 -3.87 -0.64 -16.15
N THR A 261 -4.87 0.10 -16.62
CA THR A 261 -4.71 1.40 -17.24
C THR A 261 -5.06 2.51 -16.26
N VAL A 262 -4.24 3.55 -16.24
CA VAL A 262 -4.54 4.83 -15.59
C VAL A 262 -5.12 5.78 -16.65
N ALA A 263 -6.29 6.35 -16.38
CA ALA A 263 -6.93 7.36 -17.20
C ALA A 263 -6.78 8.73 -16.54
N ARG A 264 -6.55 9.77 -17.35
CA ARG A 264 -6.53 11.17 -16.93
C ARG A 264 -7.70 11.91 -17.56
N PHE A 265 -8.32 12.76 -16.77
CA PHE A 265 -9.39 13.64 -17.19
C PHE A 265 -8.99 15.07 -16.89
N GLU A 266 -9.31 15.96 -17.82
CA GLU A 266 -9.09 17.38 -17.68
C GLU A 266 -10.41 18.11 -17.81
N ARG A 267 -10.55 19.16 -17.00
CA ARG A 267 -11.65 20.09 -17.11
C ARG A 267 -11.43 20.96 -18.34
N ILE A 268 -12.42 21.05 -19.21
CA ILE A 268 -12.43 22.01 -20.31
C ILE A 268 -13.15 23.27 -19.82
N PRO A 269 -12.46 24.42 -19.78
CA PRO A 269 -13.12 25.71 -19.61
C PRO A 269 -14.10 25.91 -20.77
N SER A 270 -15.37 26.08 -20.46
CA SER A 270 -16.39 26.39 -21.48
C SER A 270 -16.92 27.79 -21.24
N ALA A 271 -16.92 28.61 -22.31
CA ALA A 271 -17.55 29.93 -22.31
C ALA A 271 -19.08 29.87 -22.20
N ARG A 272 -19.68 28.69 -22.48
CA ARG A 272 -21.09 28.37 -22.19
C ARG A 272 -21.15 27.56 -20.90
N ALA A 273 -22.15 27.80 -20.06
CA ALA A 273 -22.31 27.37 -18.66
C ALA A 273 -22.18 25.85 -18.30
N THR A 274 -21.66 25.00 -19.19
CA THR A 274 -21.35 23.60 -18.94
C THR A 274 -19.85 23.37 -19.12
N ALA A 275 -19.05 23.66 -18.09
CA ALA A 275 -17.69 23.14 -18.03
C ALA A 275 -17.77 21.61 -18.15
N GLY A 276 -17.10 21.04 -19.15
CA GLY A 276 -17.15 19.62 -19.46
C GLY A 276 -15.85 18.93 -19.08
N TRP A 277 -15.92 17.69 -18.63
CA TRP A 277 -14.73 16.87 -18.39
C TRP A 277 -14.46 15.99 -19.60
N VAL A 278 -13.20 15.90 -20.02
CA VAL A 278 -12.78 15.01 -21.11
C VAL A 278 -11.67 14.09 -20.66
N ARG A 279 -11.64 12.88 -21.21
CA ARG A 279 -10.51 11.97 -21.05
C ARG A 279 -9.37 12.44 -21.94
N SER A 280 -8.33 12.99 -21.35
CA SER A 280 -7.16 13.50 -22.06
C SER A 280 -6.08 12.44 -22.27
N LEU A 281 -5.99 11.43 -21.40
CA LEU A 281 -4.97 10.39 -21.50
C LEU A 281 -5.50 9.03 -21.03
N ARG A 282 -4.97 7.96 -21.62
CA ARG A 282 -5.04 6.60 -21.09
C ARG A 282 -3.69 5.91 -21.29
N ILE A 283 -3.08 5.46 -20.20
CA ILE A 283 -1.77 4.80 -20.20
C ILE A 283 -1.84 3.48 -19.42
N GLN A 284 -1.06 2.49 -19.85
CA GLN A 284 -0.89 1.25 -19.10
C GLN A 284 0.45 1.33 -18.36
N LEU A 285 0.39 1.58 -17.06
CA LEU A 285 1.57 1.62 -16.17
C LEU A 285 1.74 0.30 -15.40
N HIS A 286 0.62 -0.32 -15.05
CA HIS A 286 0.56 -1.55 -14.29
C HIS A 286 0.37 -2.76 -15.22
N VAL A 287 0.66 -3.95 -14.72
CA VAL A 287 0.37 -5.21 -15.42
C VAL A 287 -0.98 -5.80 -15.00
N ARG A 288 -1.41 -5.50 -13.77
CA ARG A 288 -2.68 -5.94 -13.15
C ARG A 288 -3.45 -4.72 -12.62
N ASP A 289 -4.45 -4.97 -11.80
CA ASP A 289 -5.30 -3.94 -11.21
C ASP A 289 -4.49 -2.84 -10.48
N VAL A 290 -5.14 -1.71 -10.33
CA VAL A 290 -4.68 -0.55 -9.57
C VAL A 290 -5.73 -0.29 -8.51
N ARG A 291 -5.35 -0.52 -7.25
CA ARG A 291 -6.24 -0.40 -6.09
C ARG A 291 -6.09 0.95 -5.40
N VAL A 292 -4.93 1.57 -5.51
CA VAL A 292 -4.60 2.83 -4.83
C VAL A 292 -4.11 3.85 -5.84
N MET A 293 -4.61 5.07 -5.72
CA MET A 293 -3.99 6.26 -6.30
C MET A 293 -4.04 7.44 -5.34
N ILE A 294 -2.93 8.17 -5.22
CA ILE A 294 -2.81 9.32 -4.33
C ILE A 294 -2.12 10.45 -5.09
N SER A 295 -2.77 11.60 -5.23
CA SER A 295 -2.13 12.81 -5.77
C SER A 295 -1.49 13.63 -4.64
N THR A 296 -0.27 14.14 -4.83
CA THR A 296 0.42 15.00 -3.86
C THR A 296 1.29 16.03 -4.59
N GLY A 297 0.96 17.31 -4.46
CA GLY A 297 1.62 18.37 -5.24
C GLY A 297 1.64 18.02 -6.73
N ASP A 298 2.80 18.19 -7.34
CA ASP A 298 3.06 17.70 -8.69
C ASP A 298 3.41 16.23 -8.65
N CYS A 299 2.67 15.34 -7.99
CA CYS A 299 2.87 13.89 -7.95
C CYS A 299 1.59 13.03 -7.93
N LEU A 300 1.63 11.83 -8.55
CA LEU A 300 0.62 10.78 -8.54
C LEU A 300 1.25 9.44 -8.14
N ILE A 301 0.90 8.93 -6.97
CA ILE A 301 1.29 7.60 -6.52
C ILE A 301 0.25 6.58 -6.99
N SER A 302 0.66 5.39 -7.45
CA SER A 302 -0.29 4.32 -7.80
C SER A 302 0.22 2.93 -7.39
N ALA A 303 -0.68 2.03 -6.97
CA ALA A 303 -0.34 0.68 -6.48
C ALA A 303 -1.52 -0.32 -6.62
N GLY A 304 -1.26 -1.64 -6.61
CA GLY A 304 -2.29 -2.68 -6.76
C GLY A 304 -1.82 -4.13 -6.53
N GLU A 305 -2.49 -5.12 -7.17
CA GLU A 305 -2.34 -6.57 -6.94
C GLU A 305 -0.97 -7.13 -7.36
N ASN A 306 -0.27 -6.42 -8.23
CA ASN A 306 1.16 -6.64 -8.31
C ASN A 306 1.77 -6.07 -7.03
N GLY A 307 2.25 -6.92 -6.11
CA GLY A 307 3.07 -6.50 -4.95
C GLY A 307 4.31 -5.66 -5.28
N VAL A 308 4.51 -5.32 -6.55
CA VAL A 308 5.48 -4.42 -7.15
C VAL A 308 5.11 -2.95 -6.91
N THR A 309 5.13 -2.58 -5.62
CA THR A 309 5.58 -1.27 -5.11
C THR A 309 4.73 -0.01 -5.30
N PRO A 310 4.83 0.97 -4.39
CA PRO A 310 4.27 2.29 -4.60
C PRO A 310 5.04 3.02 -5.71
N TRP A 311 4.42 3.16 -6.86
CA TRP A 311 4.92 4.04 -7.91
C TRP A 311 4.73 5.46 -7.43
N VAL A 312 5.73 6.34 -7.57
CA VAL A 312 5.55 7.79 -7.44
C VAL A 312 5.71 8.38 -8.83
N TRP A 313 4.70 9.10 -9.29
CA TRP A 313 4.81 9.96 -10.46
C TRP A 313 4.70 11.38 -10.07
N THR A 314 5.10 12.26 -10.97
CA THR A 314 4.94 13.69 -10.85
C THR A 314 3.73 14.18 -11.66
N ALA A 315 2.74 14.85 -11.08
CA ALA A 315 1.63 15.52 -11.73
C ALA A 315 2.13 16.71 -12.57
N ASP A 316 2.55 16.37 -13.78
CA ASP A 316 2.27 17.08 -15.02
C ASP A 316 2.65 16.13 -16.16
N LEU A 317 1.65 15.41 -16.68
CA LEU A 317 1.81 14.65 -17.92
C LEU A 317 1.71 15.60 -19.11
N VAL A 318 2.73 16.46 -19.26
CA VAL A 318 3.13 16.96 -20.57
C VAL A 318 4.01 15.87 -21.17
N PHE A 319 3.38 14.98 -21.94
CA PHE A 319 4.14 14.22 -22.92
C PHE A 319 4.60 15.19 -24.02
N ASP A 320 5.89 15.15 -24.35
CA ASP A 320 6.27 15.34 -25.75
C ASP A 320 5.54 14.24 -26.55
N PHE A 321 4.98 14.62 -27.72
CA PHE A 321 4.18 13.81 -28.64
C PHE A 321 4.78 12.43 -29.05
N GLN A 322 5.94 12.03 -28.52
CA GLN A 322 6.64 10.77 -28.77
C GLN A 322 6.56 9.72 -27.63
N GLY A 323 5.90 9.98 -26.49
CA GLY A 323 5.54 8.92 -25.52
C GLY A 323 6.69 8.36 -24.67
N ASN A 324 7.72 9.17 -24.37
CA ASN A 324 8.86 8.72 -23.57
C ASN A 324 8.63 8.80 -22.04
N ASN A 325 8.80 7.65 -21.39
CA ASN A 325 8.52 7.34 -19.98
C ASN A 325 9.73 7.62 -19.04
N LYS A 326 10.40 8.78 -19.16
CA LYS A 326 11.74 8.99 -18.58
C LYS A 326 11.79 9.25 -17.06
N ASP A 327 10.69 9.69 -16.46
CA ASP A 327 10.65 10.09 -15.03
C ASP A 327 9.95 9.08 -14.11
N THR A 328 9.73 7.84 -14.57
CA THR A 328 9.14 6.82 -13.71
C THR A 328 10.15 6.31 -12.69
N VAL A 329 9.78 6.33 -11.41
CA VAL A 329 10.47 5.54 -10.41
C VAL A 329 9.69 4.25 -10.15
N ARG A 330 10.33 3.12 -10.45
CA ARG A 330 9.84 1.77 -10.15
C ARG A 330 10.61 1.23 -8.96
N THR A 331 9.95 0.57 -8.03
CA THR A 331 10.64 -0.12 -6.95
C THR A 331 10.52 -1.64 -7.06
N SER A 332 11.45 -2.32 -6.38
CA SER A 332 11.53 -3.78 -6.39
C SER A 332 10.33 -4.37 -5.64
N PRO A 333 9.65 -5.39 -6.19
CA PRO A 333 8.52 -6.05 -5.51
C PRO A 333 8.92 -6.82 -4.25
N LEU A 334 10.22 -6.98 -4.06
CA LEU A 334 10.75 -7.80 -3.00
C LEU A 334 10.78 -6.98 -1.70
N PRO A 335 10.40 -7.59 -0.57
CA PRO A 335 10.52 -6.95 0.74
C PRO A 335 11.96 -6.46 0.96
N GLN A 336 12.09 -5.22 1.43
CA GLN A 336 13.40 -4.62 1.73
C GLN A 336 13.91 -4.99 3.14
N LEU A 337 13.04 -5.51 4.00
CA LEU A 337 13.33 -5.76 5.40
C LEU A 337 13.04 -7.22 5.80
N GLY A 338 13.96 -7.81 6.57
CA GLY A 338 13.70 -8.97 7.44
C GLY A 338 13.51 -10.32 6.78
N THR A 339 13.69 -10.45 5.45
CA THR A 339 13.35 -11.69 4.73
C THR A 339 14.48 -12.71 4.73
N VAL A 340 15.70 -12.25 4.91
CA VAL A 340 16.92 -13.06 4.89
C VAL A 340 17.85 -12.54 5.98
N LEU A 341 18.27 -13.44 6.87
CA LEU A 341 19.18 -13.15 7.96
C LEU A 341 20.39 -14.08 7.88
N PRO A 342 21.61 -13.57 8.13
CA PRO A 342 22.78 -14.43 8.24
C PRO A 342 22.67 -15.26 9.53
N ALA A 343 23.04 -16.53 9.47
CA ALA A 343 23.33 -17.30 10.67
C ALA A 343 24.85 -17.18 10.92
N PRO A 344 25.32 -16.49 11.97
CA PRO A 344 26.77 -16.32 12.17
C PRO A 344 27.42 -17.56 12.79
N ARG A 345 26.66 -18.38 13.53
CA ARG A 345 27.14 -19.58 14.24
C ARG A 345 27.03 -20.88 13.43
N LEU A 346 26.38 -20.82 12.27
CA LEU A 346 26.28 -21.91 11.30
C LEU A 346 26.70 -21.33 9.94
N PRO A 347 27.44 -22.04 9.07
CA PRO A 347 27.77 -21.53 7.74
C PRO A 347 26.51 -21.51 6.86
N GLY A 348 25.58 -20.60 7.14
CA GLY A 348 24.20 -20.72 6.69
C GLY A 348 23.40 -19.43 6.74
N LEU A 349 22.15 -19.54 6.31
CA LEU A 349 21.21 -18.45 6.13
C LEU A 349 19.87 -18.83 6.73
N VAL A 350 19.20 -17.90 7.39
CA VAL A 350 17.79 -18.04 7.75
C VAL A 350 16.97 -17.24 6.74
N THR A 351 16.02 -17.90 6.08
CA THR A 351 14.99 -17.22 5.30
C THR A 351 13.70 -17.20 6.11
N VAL A 352 13.10 -16.03 6.21
CA VAL A 352 11.83 -15.82 6.92
C VAL A 352 10.70 -15.85 5.90
N GLY A 353 9.90 -16.91 5.93
CA GLY A 353 8.62 -17.00 5.24
C GLY A 353 7.48 -16.44 6.10
N ASP A 354 6.24 -16.48 5.59
CA ASP A 354 5.09 -15.90 6.31
C ASP A 354 4.70 -16.71 7.56
N SER A 355 4.92 -18.03 7.54
CA SER A 355 4.55 -18.94 8.62
C SER A 355 5.66 -19.91 9.01
N GLU A 356 6.82 -19.81 8.37
CA GLU A 356 7.92 -20.76 8.52
C GLU A 356 9.27 -20.03 8.49
N LEU A 357 10.18 -20.48 9.33
CA LEU A 357 11.59 -20.14 9.25
C LEU A 357 12.29 -21.31 8.58
N ARG A 358 13.02 -21.05 7.49
CA ARG A 358 13.85 -22.07 6.84
C ARG A 358 15.31 -21.74 7.02
N LEU A 359 16.09 -22.74 7.40
CA LEU A 359 17.52 -22.61 7.60
C LEU A 359 18.24 -23.30 6.45
N TRP A 360 19.27 -22.63 5.91
CA TRP A 360 20.01 -23.08 4.75
C TRP A 360 21.48 -23.18 5.09
N ARG A 361 22.16 -24.21 4.62
CA ARG A 361 23.62 -24.31 4.65
C ARG A 361 24.21 -23.77 3.36
N LEU A 362 25.14 -22.84 3.46
CA LEU A 362 25.83 -22.26 2.30
C LEU A 362 27.04 -23.13 1.92
N PRO A 363 27.21 -23.45 0.63
CA PRO A 363 28.39 -24.19 0.17
C PRO A 363 29.61 -23.25 0.11
N ALA A 364 30.80 -23.81 -0.12
CA ALA A 364 32.04 -23.05 -0.15
C ALA A 364 32.02 -21.90 -1.18
N ALA A 365 32.70 -20.79 -0.87
CA ALA A 365 32.71 -19.60 -1.73
C ALA A 365 33.22 -19.93 -3.14
N GLY A 366 32.41 -19.64 -4.16
CA GLY A 366 32.76 -19.90 -5.57
C GLY A 366 32.38 -21.28 -6.10
N SER A 367 31.74 -22.13 -5.30
CA SER A 367 31.08 -23.35 -5.78
C SER A 367 29.77 -23.03 -6.52
N ASP A 368 29.43 -23.86 -7.52
CA ASP A 368 28.14 -23.82 -8.24
C ASP A 368 27.05 -24.64 -7.52
N GLU A 369 27.35 -25.18 -6.34
CA GLU A 369 26.42 -25.97 -5.54
C GLU A 369 25.26 -25.10 -5.02
N GLN A 370 24.05 -25.67 -4.98
CA GLN A 370 22.90 -25.00 -4.38
C GLN A 370 22.95 -25.15 -2.86
N PRO A 371 22.47 -24.15 -2.10
CA PRO A 371 22.36 -24.26 -0.64
C PRO A 371 21.36 -25.34 -0.25
N ASP A 372 21.74 -26.14 0.75
CA ASP A 372 20.91 -27.23 1.27
C ASP A 372 20.01 -26.70 2.39
N GLU A 373 18.73 -27.06 2.36
CA GLU A 373 17.79 -26.78 3.45
C GLU A 373 18.09 -27.73 4.62
N LEU A 374 18.29 -27.19 5.82
CA LEU A 374 18.55 -27.96 7.04
C LEU A 374 17.23 -28.36 7.68
N SER A 375 17.04 -29.67 7.91
CA SER A 375 15.88 -30.21 8.60
C SER A 375 16.03 -30.12 10.13
N ALA A 376 14.94 -30.34 10.87
CA ALA A 376 14.99 -30.44 12.34
C ALA A 376 15.88 -31.60 12.83
N GLU A 377 16.00 -32.66 12.04
CA GLU A 377 16.90 -33.79 12.29
C GLU A 377 18.37 -33.37 12.17
N ASP A 378 18.70 -32.57 11.13
CA ASP A 378 20.06 -32.02 10.94
C ASP A 378 20.49 -31.06 12.05
N LEU A 379 19.53 -30.51 12.78
CA LEU A 379 19.72 -29.61 13.92
C LEU A 379 19.74 -30.34 15.27
N GLY A 380 19.55 -31.66 15.28
CA GLY A 380 19.54 -32.48 16.50
C GLY A 380 18.30 -32.29 17.36
N TRP A 381 17.17 -31.86 16.77
CA TRP A 381 15.88 -31.68 17.47
C TRP A 381 14.95 -32.88 17.33
N ALA A 382 15.33 -33.89 16.54
CA ALA A 382 14.66 -35.17 16.48
C ALA A 382 15.27 -36.10 17.52
N ASP A 383 14.86 -35.92 18.77
CA ASP A 383 14.50 -37.00 19.68
C ASP A 383 14.00 -36.35 20.98
N GLY A 384 12.82 -36.78 21.43
CA GLY A 384 12.29 -36.38 22.72
C GLY A 384 13.30 -36.73 23.80
N ARG A 385 13.96 -35.71 24.37
CA ARG A 385 14.72 -35.90 25.60
C ARG A 385 13.70 -36.17 26.69
N GLU A 386 13.86 -37.35 27.28
CA GLU A 386 13.28 -37.74 28.57
C GLU A 386 13.40 -36.57 29.55
N ASP A 387 12.33 -36.36 30.33
CA ASP A 387 12.32 -35.42 31.45
C ASP A 387 13.62 -35.61 32.26
N PRO A 388 14.40 -34.55 32.54
CA PRO A 388 15.57 -34.70 33.37
C PRO A 388 15.10 -35.10 34.77
N ASP A 389 15.58 -36.27 35.23
CA ASP A 389 15.38 -36.72 36.61
C ASP A 389 15.77 -35.59 37.58
N GLU A 390 14.89 -35.35 38.55
CA GLU A 390 15.12 -34.51 39.72
C GLU A 390 16.28 -35.12 40.51
N ASP A 391 17.52 -34.68 40.27
CA ASP A 391 18.64 -34.69 41.23
C ASP A 391 19.94 -34.35 40.48
N ASP A 392 20.18 -33.06 40.20
CA ASP A 392 21.52 -32.49 40.04
C ASP A 392 21.41 -30.96 40.24
N GLU A 393 21.47 -30.55 41.50
CA GLU A 393 21.74 -29.17 41.90
C GLU A 393 23.22 -28.85 41.58
N GLU A 394 23.54 -28.40 40.37
CA GLU A 394 24.71 -27.57 40.05
C GLU A 394 24.66 -27.13 38.56
N ASP A 395 24.90 -25.85 38.30
CA ASP A 395 24.93 -25.13 37.00
C ASP A 395 23.59 -24.58 36.42
N GLU A 396 22.94 -23.66 37.16
CA GLU A 396 21.91 -22.75 36.62
C GLU A 396 22.49 -21.65 35.70
N GLU A 397 23.10 -22.01 34.56
CA GLU A 397 23.46 -21.01 33.53
C GLU A 397 23.15 -21.42 32.08
N GLN A 398 22.25 -22.38 31.85
CA GLN A 398 21.87 -22.80 30.50
C GLN A 398 20.39 -23.17 30.36
N GLN A 399 19.50 -22.17 30.29
CA GLN A 399 18.26 -22.23 29.48
C GLN A 399 17.53 -20.88 29.50
N SER A 400 18.11 -19.89 28.83
CA SER A 400 17.29 -18.85 28.18
C SER A 400 17.89 -18.58 26.81
N VAL A 401 17.29 -19.17 25.77
CA VAL A 401 17.56 -18.72 24.39
C VAL A 401 16.78 -17.42 24.23
N ALA A 402 17.34 -16.36 24.80
CA ALA A 402 16.93 -15.01 24.47
C ALA A 402 17.26 -14.77 22.99
N LEU A 403 16.23 -14.50 22.20
CA LEU A 403 16.38 -13.82 20.92
C LEU A 403 17.01 -12.45 21.20
N ASP A 404 18.34 -12.37 21.15
CA ASP A 404 19.04 -11.09 21.05
C ASP A 404 18.83 -10.54 19.62
N LEU A 405 17.65 -9.98 19.43
CA LEU A 405 17.30 -9.11 18.32
C LEU A 405 17.96 -7.74 18.55
N LEU A 406 18.84 -7.38 17.62
CA LEU A 406 19.25 -6.01 17.29
C LEU A 406 20.02 -5.22 18.39
N THR A 407 21.34 -5.14 18.20
CA THR A 407 22.03 -3.84 18.27
C THR A 407 22.94 -3.69 17.05
N LEU A 408 22.51 -2.87 16.09
CA LEU A 408 23.45 -2.19 15.20
C LEU A 408 24.26 -1.27 16.11
N SER A 409 25.48 -1.66 16.48
CA SER A 409 26.37 -0.73 17.18
C SER A 409 26.65 0.43 16.23
N ALA A 410 26.20 1.60 16.66
CA ALA A 410 26.49 2.87 16.03
C ALA A 410 27.94 3.25 16.33
N ASP A 411 28.90 2.59 15.69
CA ASP A 411 30.28 3.08 15.65
C ASP A 411 30.68 3.41 14.22
N GLY A 412 30.75 4.72 13.99
CA GLY A 412 31.16 5.31 12.73
C GLY A 412 32.61 4.99 12.41
N GLN A 413 32.83 3.98 11.59
CA GLN A 413 34.02 3.92 10.74
C GLN A 413 33.61 3.72 9.28
N ARG A 414 33.59 4.83 8.54
CA ARG A 414 33.56 4.84 7.07
C ARG A 414 34.85 4.22 6.55
N ALA A 415 34.90 2.90 6.45
CA ALA A 415 35.90 2.22 5.65
C ALA A 415 35.57 2.46 4.16
N ALA A 416 36.50 3.09 3.45
CA ALA A 416 36.38 3.38 2.03
C ALA A 416 36.19 2.08 1.22
N LEU A 417 34.95 1.80 0.81
CA LEU A 417 34.63 0.74 -0.15
C LEU A 417 35.22 1.14 -1.51
N ALA A 418 36.32 0.50 -1.89
CA ALA A 418 36.92 0.63 -3.20
C ALA A 418 35.90 0.23 -4.29
N ASP A 419 35.83 1.07 -5.32
CA ASP A 419 34.85 1.12 -6.39
C ASP A 419 34.85 -0.16 -7.26
N ARG A 420 34.12 -1.18 -6.80
CA ARG A 420 33.53 -2.20 -7.67
C ARG A 420 32.02 -2.15 -7.52
N ARG A 421 31.40 -1.15 -8.14
CA ARG A 421 29.94 -1.08 -8.32
C ARG A 421 29.46 -2.23 -9.22
N ARG A 422 29.26 -3.42 -8.66
CA ARG A 422 28.39 -4.42 -9.29
C ARG A 422 26.96 -3.93 -9.11
N ARG A 423 26.26 -3.68 -10.22
CA ARG A 423 24.84 -3.32 -10.18
C ARG A 423 24.02 -4.59 -10.00
N TYR A 424 23.50 -4.81 -8.80
CA TYR A 424 22.54 -5.87 -8.51
C TYR A 424 21.14 -5.41 -8.96
N ARG A 425 20.41 -6.22 -9.75
CA ARG A 425 19.08 -5.84 -10.26
C ARG A 425 17.94 -6.13 -9.27
N HIS A 426 18.06 -7.21 -8.49
CA HIS A 426 17.04 -7.70 -7.56
C HIS A 426 17.67 -8.19 -6.26
N LEU A 427 18.33 -7.29 -5.54
CA LEU A 427 19.01 -7.61 -4.29
C LEU A 427 18.00 -7.77 -3.15
N LEU A 428 17.99 -8.95 -2.51
CA LEU A 428 17.17 -9.28 -1.34
C LEU A 428 17.90 -8.97 -0.03
N TYR A 429 19.20 -9.26 0.00
CA TYR A 429 20.04 -9.04 1.17
C TYR A 429 21.47 -8.74 0.74
N LEU A 430 22.09 -7.81 1.46
CA LEU A 430 23.52 -7.55 1.38
C LEU A 430 24.06 -7.31 2.78
N GLY A 431 24.98 -8.15 3.22
CA GLY A 431 25.57 -8.03 4.54
C GLY A 431 26.84 -8.85 4.71
N SER A 432 27.46 -8.71 5.88
CA SER A 432 28.68 -9.43 6.23
C SER A 432 28.32 -10.72 6.95
N LEU A 433 28.85 -11.86 6.49
CA LEU A 433 28.67 -13.16 7.16
C LEU A 433 29.71 -13.39 8.27
N ALA A 434 30.92 -12.86 8.06
CA ALA A 434 32.05 -12.85 9.00
C ALA A 434 33.05 -11.76 8.55
N GLU A 435 34.16 -11.56 9.26
CA GLU A 435 35.24 -10.68 8.78
C GLU A 435 35.63 -11.05 7.34
N ARG A 436 35.48 -10.09 6.42
CA ARG A 436 35.87 -10.19 5.00
C ARG A 436 35.05 -11.14 4.12
N ARG A 437 33.89 -11.63 4.57
CA ARG A 437 32.92 -12.36 3.73
C ARG A 437 31.65 -11.54 3.53
N LEU A 438 31.34 -11.25 2.27
CA LEU A 438 30.12 -10.54 1.88
C LEU A 438 29.13 -11.53 1.27
N LEU A 439 27.89 -11.46 1.74
CA LEU A 439 26.79 -12.22 1.18
C LEU A 439 25.88 -11.28 0.41
N ALA A 440 25.64 -11.59 -0.87
CA ALA A 440 24.63 -10.92 -1.69
C ALA A 440 23.60 -11.96 -2.13
N VAL A 441 22.38 -11.87 -1.60
CA VAL A 441 21.27 -12.72 -2.03
C VAL A 441 20.51 -11.97 -3.11
N GLU A 442 20.44 -12.55 -4.30
CA GLU A 442 19.72 -11.98 -5.44
C GLU A 442 18.52 -12.85 -5.79
N ALA A 443 17.38 -12.24 -6.10
CA ALA A 443 16.34 -12.96 -6.80
C ALA A 443 16.76 -13.17 -8.28
N PRO A 444 16.70 -14.40 -8.83
CA PRO A 444 17.06 -14.66 -10.21
C PRO A 444 16.18 -13.87 -11.19
N ALA A 445 16.80 -13.00 -12.00
CA ALA A 445 16.08 -12.10 -12.92
C ALA A 445 15.10 -12.84 -13.85
N ALA A 446 15.46 -14.01 -14.38
CA ALA A 446 14.60 -14.81 -15.24
C ALA A 446 13.35 -15.37 -14.54
N ARG A 447 13.44 -15.67 -13.23
CA ARG A 447 12.28 -16.13 -12.43
C ARG A 447 11.45 -14.96 -11.90
N VAL A 448 12.07 -13.84 -11.54
CA VAL A 448 11.35 -12.58 -11.29
C VAL A 448 10.57 -12.18 -12.55
N GLU A 449 11.16 -12.33 -13.74
CA GLU A 449 10.49 -12.14 -15.04
C GLU A 449 9.42 -13.20 -15.38
N GLN A 450 9.44 -14.39 -14.76
CA GLN A 450 8.38 -15.40 -14.88
C GLN A 450 7.24 -15.20 -13.86
N MET A 451 7.55 -14.63 -12.69
CA MET A 451 6.56 -14.14 -11.73
C MET A 451 5.89 -12.85 -12.20
N LEU A 452 6.64 -12.03 -12.94
CA LEU A 452 6.06 -10.99 -13.78
C LEU A 452 5.31 -11.69 -14.91
N PRO A 453 4.00 -11.43 -15.11
CA PRO A 453 3.27 -12.06 -16.19
C PRO A 453 3.89 -11.68 -17.54
N PRO A 454 3.79 -12.55 -18.57
CA PRO A 454 4.32 -12.25 -19.89
C PRO A 454 3.81 -10.88 -20.36
N ALA A 455 4.75 -10.01 -20.78
CA ALA A 455 4.38 -8.80 -21.50
C ALA A 455 3.54 -9.23 -22.71
N LEU A 456 2.30 -8.74 -22.80
CA LEU A 456 1.34 -9.07 -23.86
C LEU A 456 1.92 -8.75 -25.26
N ARG A 457 2.67 -9.70 -25.81
CA ARG A 457 2.81 -9.93 -27.26
C ARG A 457 1.80 -11.01 -27.66
N ARG A 458 0.53 -10.64 -27.69
CA ARG A 458 -0.43 -10.93 -28.79
C ARG A 458 -1.88 -10.73 -28.31
N LYS A 459 -2.55 -9.82 -29.00
CA LYS A 459 -4.01 -9.73 -29.14
C LYS A 459 -4.64 -11.12 -29.33
N ARG A 460 -5.79 -11.36 -28.71
CA ARG A 460 -7.09 -11.51 -29.42
C ARG A 460 -8.27 -11.42 -28.44
N TYR A 461 -9.18 -10.50 -28.76
CA TYR A 461 -10.56 -10.46 -28.29
C TYR A 461 -11.35 -11.61 -28.93
N GLY A 462 -12.38 -12.13 -28.24
CA GLY A 462 -13.44 -12.91 -28.88
C GLY A 462 -14.21 -13.84 -27.93
N VAL A 463 -15.32 -13.33 -27.41
CA VAL A 463 -16.64 -13.96 -27.18
C VAL A 463 -16.74 -15.51 -27.09
N ALA A 464 -17.26 -15.99 -25.96
CA ALA A 464 -18.51 -16.76 -25.90
C ALA A 464 -19.20 -16.46 -24.56
#